data_AF-A0A9P8F113-F1
#
_entry.id   AF-A0A9P8F113-F1
#
_cell.length_a   1.000
_cell.length_b   1.000
_cell.length_c   1.000
_cell.angle_alpha   90.00
_cell.angle_beta   90.00
_cell.angle_gamma   90.00
#
_symmetry.space_group_name_H-M   'P 1'
#
loop_
_entity.id
_entity.type
_entity.pdbx_description
1 polymer ?
#
loop_
_entity_poly.entity_id
_entity_poly.type
_entity_poly.pdbx_seq_one_letter_code
_entity_poly.pdbx_strand_id
1 'polypeptide(L)'
;HAYFGLNRNNVIFFEQGTLPCISNEGKILLESKSKVAVAPDGNGGLYNALFKSGVVQDMSKRGIKHIHAYCVDNCLVRVADPTFIGFSASKNVDIATKVVRKRDAKESVGLILSKNGKPDVVEYSEIDKETSEAKDPKDSSLLKFRAANIVNHYYSFDFLESIPQWSDKLPHHIARKKIPYVDTDKGETIKPEKPNGIKLEQFVFDCFPFLSMDKFACQEVKREDEFSPLKNARGTGEDDPDTSKRDIFRQGTRWLEAVGATVTSEDDNAGVEISPKISYGGEGLEFLSERTIKAPAVIEQEKQ
;
A
#
# COMPACT_ATOMS: atom_id res chain seq x y z
N HIS A 1 -22.01 4.32 -8.69
CA HIS A 1 -22.19 3.12 -7.84
C HIS A 1 -22.81 3.39 -6.46
N ALA A 2 -23.50 4.52 -6.21
CA ALA A 2 -24.21 4.78 -4.95
C ALA A 2 -23.41 4.42 -3.66
N TYR A 3 -22.14 4.84 -3.60
CA TYR A 3 -21.20 4.53 -2.51
C TYR A 3 -21.04 3.03 -2.18
N PHE A 4 -21.35 2.14 -3.13
CA PHE A 4 -21.27 0.68 -2.98
C PHE A 4 -22.10 0.15 -1.81
N GLY A 5 -23.18 0.85 -1.44
CA GLY A 5 -24.05 0.52 -0.30
C GLY A 5 -23.62 1.15 1.04
N LEU A 6 -22.48 1.85 1.08
CA LEU A 6 -22.06 2.61 2.26
C LEU A 6 -22.87 3.89 2.43
N ASN A 7 -22.98 4.36 3.66
CA ASN A 7 -23.53 5.69 3.93
C ASN A 7 -22.55 6.77 3.46
N ARG A 8 -23.00 7.67 2.58
CA ARG A 8 -22.19 8.79 2.05
C ARG A 8 -21.55 9.67 3.14
N ASN A 9 -22.16 9.78 4.32
CA ASN A 9 -21.64 10.59 5.43
C ASN A 9 -20.47 9.91 6.17
N ASN A 10 -20.17 8.65 5.84
CA ASN A 10 -19.04 7.88 6.36
C ASN A 10 -17.93 7.69 5.30
N VAL A 11 -18.06 8.32 4.13
CA VAL A 11 -17.03 8.32 3.09
C VAL A 11 -16.57 9.75 2.89
N ILE A 12 -15.39 10.06 3.42
CA ILE A 12 -14.82 11.40 3.42
C ILE A 12 -13.71 11.45 2.38
N PHE A 13 -13.90 12.31 1.37
CA PHE A 13 -12.87 12.61 0.39
C PHE A 13 -12.09 13.85 0.84
N PHE A 14 -10.77 13.78 0.69
CA PHE A 14 -9.86 14.90 0.88
C PHE A 14 -8.74 14.81 -0.15
N GLU A 15 -8.07 15.92 -0.41
CA GLU A 15 -6.97 15.98 -1.37
C GLU A 15 -5.65 16.20 -0.63
N GLN A 16 -4.60 15.53 -1.13
CA GLN A 16 -3.24 15.81 -0.69
C GLN A 16 -2.68 17.06 -1.35
N GLY A 17 -1.55 17.53 -0.84
CA GLY A 17 -0.87 18.69 -1.38
C GLY A 17 -0.24 18.43 -2.74
N THR A 18 0.31 19.50 -3.29
CA THR A 18 1.20 19.41 -4.46
C THR A 18 2.43 20.27 -4.21
N LEU A 19 3.53 19.90 -4.84
CA LEU A 19 4.77 20.66 -4.85
C LEU A 19 5.14 21.06 -6.28
N PRO A 20 5.74 22.24 -6.49
CA PRO A 20 6.30 22.62 -7.77
C PRO A 20 7.36 21.63 -8.23
N CYS A 21 7.35 21.32 -9.52
CA CYS A 21 8.46 20.65 -10.19
C CYS A 21 9.64 21.61 -10.34
N ILE A 22 10.86 21.13 -10.10
CA ILE A 22 12.06 21.96 -10.07
C ILE A 22 13.03 21.50 -11.16
N SER A 23 13.58 22.41 -11.95
CA SER A 23 14.57 22.11 -12.98
C SER A 23 15.90 21.65 -12.36
N ASN A 24 16.80 21.11 -13.20
CA ASN A 24 18.13 20.71 -12.74
C ASN A 24 18.96 21.90 -12.18
N GLU A 25 18.61 23.13 -12.56
CA GLU A 25 19.22 24.39 -12.12
C GLU A 25 18.52 25.01 -10.89
N GLY A 26 17.55 24.30 -10.30
CA GLY A 26 16.85 24.78 -9.09
C GLY A 26 15.72 25.78 -9.35
N LYS A 27 15.21 25.89 -10.60
CA LYS A 27 14.11 26.81 -10.94
C LYS A 27 12.77 26.10 -10.97
N ILE A 28 11.69 26.77 -10.57
CA ILE A 28 10.34 26.23 -10.73
C ILE A 28 10.02 26.10 -12.23
N LEU A 29 9.57 24.92 -12.64
CA LEU A 29 9.12 24.66 -14.00
C LEU A 29 7.69 25.18 -14.21
N LEU A 30 7.46 25.77 -15.38
CA LEU A 30 6.13 26.18 -15.83
C LEU A 30 5.57 25.12 -16.78
N GLU A 31 4.34 24.67 -16.55
CA GLU A 31 3.59 23.78 -17.45
C GLU A 31 3.07 24.57 -18.66
N SER A 32 2.65 25.82 -18.42
CA SER A 32 2.22 26.79 -19.43
C SER A 32 2.58 28.22 -18.98
N LYS A 33 2.43 29.22 -19.84
CA LYS A 33 2.78 30.62 -19.52
C LYS A 33 2.10 31.15 -18.25
N SER A 34 0.95 30.59 -17.87
CA SER A 34 0.16 30.99 -16.69
C SER A 34 0.00 29.89 -15.64
N LYS A 35 0.71 28.76 -15.77
CA LYS A 35 0.54 27.61 -14.86
C LYS A 35 1.88 26.98 -14.48
N VAL A 36 2.11 26.84 -13.18
CA VAL A 36 3.25 26.11 -12.62
C VAL A 36 3.06 24.61 -12.85
N ALA A 37 4.13 23.92 -13.25
CA ALA A 37 4.14 22.47 -13.28
C ALA A 37 4.21 21.95 -11.83
N VAL A 38 3.14 21.31 -11.38
CA VAL A 38 3.06 20.72 -10.03
C VAL A 38 2.91 19.22 -10.09
N ALA A 39 3.35 18.53 -9.05
CA ALA A 39 3.12 17.11 -8.84
C ALA A 39 2.60 16.87 -7.41
N PRO A 40 1.87 15.78 -7.17
CA PRO A 40 1.53 15.39 -5.81
C PRO A 40 2.79 15.23 -4.95
N ASP A 41 2.70 15.55 -3.67
CA ASP A 41 3.82 15.67 -2.72
C ASP A 41 4.29 14.33 -2.12
N GLY A 42 3.99 13.21 -2.79
CA GLY A 42 4.26 11.85 -2.32
C GLY A 42 3.22 11.34 -1.32
N ASN A 43 3.23 10.03 -1.03
CA ASN A 43 2.25 9.43 -0.12
C ASN A 43 2.42 9.89 1.35
N GLY A 44 3.58 10.41 1.74
CA GLY A 44 3.82 11.07 3.03
C GLY A 44 3.10 12.41 3.17
N GLY A 45 2.67 13.04 2.06
CA GLY A 45 1.79 14.21 2.06
C GLY A 45 0.44 13.96 2.76
N LEU A 46 0.08 12.67 2.94
CA LEU A 46 -1.05 12.21 3.73
C LEU A 46 -1.18 12.93 5.07
N TYR A 47 -0.10 13.08 5.83
CA TYR A 47 -0.17 13.61 7.19
C TYR A 47 -0.65 15.06 7.23
N ASN A 48 -0.02 15.91 6.42
CA ASN A 48 -0.44 17.30 6.29
C ASN A 48 -1.85 17.41 5.71
N ALA A 49 -2.21 16.54 4.77
CA ALA A 49 -3.54 16.50 4.17
C ALA A 49 -4.63 16.13 5.20
N LEU A 50 -4.41 15.10 6.02
CA LEU A 50 -5.33 14.67 7.07
C LEU A 50 -5.61 15.79 8.08
N PHE A 51 -4.55 16.52 8.48
CA PHE A 51 -4.71 17.61 9.44
C PHE A 51 -5.39 18.83 8.82
N LYS A 52 -4.94 19.29 7.65
CA LYS A 52 -5.48 20.51 7.00
C LYS A 52 -6.92 20.34 6.51
N SER A 53 -7.31 19.14 6.10
CA SER A 53 -8.67 18.85 5.62
C SER A 53 -9.69 18.68 6.75
N GLY A 54 -9.26 18.66 8.02
CA GLY A 54 -10.15 18.45 9.15
C GLY A 54 -10.44 16.98 9.47
N VAL A 55 -9.80 16.02 8.77
CA VAL A 55 -10.08 14.59 8.93
C VAL A 55 -9.65 14.08 10.31
N VAL A 56 -8.52 14.54 10.85
CA VAL A 56 -8.10 14.19 12.22
C VAL A 56 -9.13 14.68 13.25
N GLN A 57 -9.69 15.88 13.06
CA GLN A 57 -10.72 16.44 13.93
C GLN A 57 -12.05 15.69 13.79
N ASP A 58 -12.41 15.21 12.59
CA ASP A 58 -13.56 14.33 12.39
C ASP A 58 -13.37 12.97 13.09
N MET A 59 -12.19 12.36 12.99
CA MET A 59 -11.82 11.16 13.74
C MET A 59 -12.01 11.36 15.25
N SER A 60 -11.54 12.49 15.78
CA SER A 60 -11.72 12.87 17.19
C SER A 60 -13.20 12.96 17.58
N LYS A 61 -14.00 13.70 16.79
CA LYS A 61 -15.46 13.84 17.00
C LYS A 61 -16.21 12.51 17.00
N ARG A 62 -15.76 11.56 16.19
CA ARG A 62 -16.32 10.21 16.08
C ARG A 62 -15.78 9.23 17.12
N GLY A 63 -14.78 9.63 17.91
CA GLY A 63 -14.13 8.77 18.90
C GLY A 63 -13.29 7.65 18.30
N ILE A 64 -12.76 7.83 17.08
CA ILE A 64 -11.88 6.84 16.43
C ILE A 64 -10.57 6.73 17.20
N LYS A 65 -10.12 5.49 17.45
CA LYS A 65 -8.87 5.19 18.18
C LYS A 65 -7.81 4.46 17.35
N HIS A 66 -8.26 3.76 16.32
CA HIS A 66 -7.44 2.87 15.51
C HIS A 66 -7.68 3.19 14.04
N ILE A 67 -6.60 3.43 13.31
CA ILE A 67 -6.64 3.81 11.90
C ILE A 67 -5.83 2.80 11.10
N HIS A 68 -6.43 2.26 10.04
CA HIS A 68 -5.76 1.41 9.07
C HIS A 68 -5.57 2.20 7.77
N ALA A 69 -4.33 2.37 7.34
CA ALA A 69 -3.98 2.97 6.07
C ALA A 69 -3.38 1.91 5.14
N TYR A 70 -3.73 1.97 3.87
CA TYR A 70 -3.28 1.00 2.87
C TYR A 70 -3.17 1.65 1.48
N CYS A 71 -2.42 1.02 0.57
CA CYS A 71 -2.33 1.46 -0.82
C CYS A 71 -3.47 0.87 -1.68
N VAL A 72 -4.05 1.70 -2.55
CA VAL A 72 -5.24 1.36 -3.36
C VAL A 72 -5.00 0.24 -4.38
N ASP A 73 -3.75 0.00 -4.78
CA ASP A 73 -3.42 -0.93 -5.85
C ASP A 73 -3.28 -2.39 -5.41
N ASN A 74 -3.37 -2.70 -4.12
CA ASN A 74 -3.37 -4.07 -3.65
C ASN A 74 -4.78 -4.68 -3.75
N CYS A 75 -5.00 -5.59 -4.68
CA CYS A 75 -6.33 -6.18 -4.89
C CYS A 75 -6.72 -7.20 -3.80
N LEU A 76 -5.76 -7.68 -3.00
CA LEU A 76 -5.98 -8.61 -1.87
C LEU A 76 -5.99 -7.89 -0.51
N VAL A 77 -6.08 -6.56 -0.50
CA VAL A 77 -6.01 -5.82 0.77
C VAL A 77 -7.17 -6.19 1.70
N ARG A 78 -6.83 -6.67 2.90
CA ARG A 78 -7.78 -6.87 3.99
C ARG A 78 -8.10 -5.54 4.66
N VAL A 79 -9.04 -4.81 4.09
CA VAL A 79 -9.47 -3.49 4.59
C VAL A 79 -9.99 -3.64 6.03
N ALA A 80 -9.39 -2.90 6.95
CA ALA A 80 -9.68 -2.91 8.38
C ALA A 80 -9.54 -4.32 9.01
N ASP A 81 -8.48 -5.04 8.66
CA ASP A 81 -8.21 -6.38 9.20
C ASP A 81 -8.22 -6.39 10.75
N PRO A 82 -9.17 -7.12 11.36
CA PRO A 82 -9.30 -7.18 12.82
C PRO A 82 -8.08 -7.84 13.47
N THR A 83 -7.40 -8.76 12.78
CA THR A 83 -6.20 -9.43 13.30
C THR A 83 -5.07 -8.43 13.50
N PHE A 84 -4.81 -7.60 12.50
CA PHE A 84 -3.76 -6.59 12.56
C PHE A 84 -4.07 -5.44 13.49
N ILE A 85 -5.31 -4.95 13.49
CA ILE A 85 -5.75 -3.90 14.43
C ILE A 85 -5.66 -4.43 15.86
N GLY A 86 -6.17 -5.65 16.10
CA GLY A 86 -6.13 -6.30 17.42
C GLY A 86 -4.70 -6.58 17.89
N PHE A 87 -3.82 -7.07 17.01
CA PHE A 87 -2.40 -7.23 17.28
C PHE A 87 -1.77 -5.91 17.73
N SER A 88 -1.97 -4.84 16.96
CA SER A 88 -1.40 -3.52 17.22
C SER A 88 -1.91 -2.94 18.55
N ALA A 89 -3.22 -2.99 18.76
CA ALA A 89 -3.84 -2.53 20.00
C ALA A 89 -3.37 -3.33 21.23
N SER A 90 -3.27 -4.67 21.12
CA SER A 90 -2.80 -5.53 22.21
C SER A 90 -1.35 -5.27 22.62
N LYS A 91 -0.54 -4.76 21.70
CA LYS A 91 0.85 -4.35 21.94
C LYS A 91 0.98 -2.90 22.40
N ASN A 92 -0.12 -2.12 22.40
CA ASN A 92 -0.15 -0.71 22.78
C ASN A 92 0.88 0.15 22.01
N VAL A 93 1.01 -0.12 20.71
CA VAL A 93 1.92 0.61 19.80
C VAL A 93 1.24 1.79 19.14
N ASP A 94 2.04 2.77 18.74
CA ASP A 94 1.56 3.96 18.03
C ASP A 94 1.48 3.72 16.52
N ILE A 95 2.40 2.93 15.99
CA ILE A 95 2.36 2.45 14.60
C ILE A 95 2.61 0.94 14.59
N ALA A 96 1.92 0.26 13.69
CA ALA A 96 2.36 -1.05 13.24
C ALA A 96 2.38 -1.10 11.72
N THR A 97 3.15 -2.03 11.16
CA THR A 97 3.18 -2.28 9.72
C THR A 97 2.93 -3.75 9.42
N LYS A 98 2.21 -4.02 8.33
CA LYS A 98 2.20 -5.35 7.73
C LYS A 98 3.35 -5.49 6.76
N VAL A 99 3.87 -6.70 6.68
CA VAL A 99 4.87 -7.11 5.72
C VAL A 99 4.51 -8.47 5.15
N VAL A 100 4.99 -8.74 3.95
CA VAL A 100 5.03 -10.10 3.43
C VAL A 100 6.46 -10.60 3.44
N ARG A 101 6.62 -11.91 3.33
CA ARG A 101 7.94 -12.48 3.11
C ARG A 101 8.50 -12.03 1.77
N LYS A 102 9.73 -11.49 1.77
CA LYS A 102 10.50 -11.24 0.56
C LYS A 102 10.76 -12.56 -0.16
N ARG A 103 10.43 -12.64 -1.46
CA ARG A 103 10.51 -13.86 -2.29
C ARG A 103 11.95 -14.32 -2.47
N ASP A 104 12.82 -13.38 -2.83
CA ASP A 104 14.24 -13.60 -3.04
C ASP A 104 15.02 -12.28 -2.92
N ALA A 105 16.35 -12.34 -2.94
CA ALA A 105 17.21 -11.17 -2.70
C ALA A 105 17.06 -10.06 -3.76
N LYS A 106 16.56 -10.37 -4.97
CA LYS A 106 16.41 -9.44 -6.09
C LYS A 106 15.04 -8.77 -6.13
N GLU A 107 14.08 -9.20 -5.30
CA GLU A 107 12.78 -8.55 -5.22
C GLU A 107 12.95 -7.06 -4.85
N SER A 108 12.44 -6.17 -5.72
CA SER A 108 12.58 -4.71 -5.61
C SER A 108 11.52 -4.13 -4.68
N VAL A 109 11.70 -4.36 -3.38
CA VAL A 109 10.77 -3.93 -2.32
C VAL A 109 11.55 -3.28 -1.18
N GLY A 110 10.97 -2.24 -0.58
CA GLY A 110 11.48 -1.67 0.67
C GLY A 110 11.40 -2.68 1.81
N LEU A 111 12.39 -2.64 2.70
CA LEU A 111 12.51 -3.58 3.82
C LEU A 111 12.31 -2.85 5.15
N ILE A 112 11.39 -3.36 5.97
CA ILE A 112 11.22 -2.93 7.36
C ILE A 112 12.36 -3.53 8.20
N LEU A 113 13.10 -2.69 8.91
CA LEU A 113 14.21 -3.12 9.75
C LEU A 113 14.46 -2.17 10.91
N SER A 114 15.43 -2.51 11.77
CA SER A 114 15.95 -1.57 12.76
C SER A 114 17.23 -0.93 12.23
N LYS A 115 17.24 0.39 12.09
CA LYS A 115 18.40 1.20 11.72
C LYS A 115 18.74 2.11 12.90
N ASN A 116 19.97 2.03 13.40
CA ASN A 116 20.41 2.81 14.57
C ASN A 116 19.49 2.68 15.81
N GLY A 117 18.92 1.48 16.04
CA GLY A 117 18.03 1.21 17.17
C GLY A 117 16.62 1.81 17.03
N LYS A 118 16.25 2.28 15.84
CA LYS A 118 14.93 2.83 15.50
C LYS A 118 14.27 2.00 14.40
N PRO A 119 12.93 1.90 14.36
CA PRO A 119 12.24 1.26 13.25
C PRO A 119 12.36 2.15 12.02
N ASP A 120 12.64 1.54 10.87
CA ASP A 120 12.90 2.27 9.64
C ASP A 120 12.56 1.40 8.41
N VAL A 121 12.52 2.04 7.25
CA VAL A 121 12.38 1.38 5.95
C VAL A 121 13.59 1.74 5.12
N VAL A 122 14.24 0.71 4.56
CA VAL A 122 15.33 0.91 3.61
C VAL A 122 14.86 0.43 2.25
N GLU A 123 14.90 1.33 1.27
CA GLU A 123 14.54 1.02 -0.10
C GLU A 123 15.56 0.07 -0.74
N TYR A 124 15.10 -0.77 -1.67
CA TYR A 124 15.95 -1.80 -2.29
C TYR A 124 17.19 -1.21 -3.00
N SER A 125 17.11 0.05 -3.48
CA SER A 125 18.22 0.77 -4.10
C SER A 125 19.31 1.21 -3.13
N GLU A 126 19.04 1.16 -1.82
CA GLU A 126 19.95 1.61 -0.75
C GLU A 126 20.60 0.43 -0.01
N ILE A 127 20.21 -0.81 -0.33
CA ILE A 127 20.71 -2.02 0.33
C ILE A 127 21.84 -2.62 -0.51
N ASP A 128 22.98 -2.88 0.12
CA ASP A 128 24.10 -3.56 -0.53
C ASP A 128 23.79 -5.05 -0.77
N LYS A 129 24.54 -5.65 -1.70
CA LYS A 129 24.31 -7.04 -2.11
C LYS A 129 24.49 -8.04 -0.95
N GLU A 130 25.49 -7.83 -0.10
CA GLU A 130 25.79 -8.73 1.03
C GLU A 130 24.61 -8.74 2.02
N THR A 131 24.10 -7.56 2.37
CA THR A 131 22.92 -7.41 3.23
C THR A 131 21.67 -8.05 2.60
N SER A 132 21.44 -7.85 1.30
CA SER A 132 20.25 -8.40 0.61
C SER A 132 20.29 -9.93 0.50
N GLU A 133 21.47 -10.53 0.36
CA GLU A 133 21.66 -11.99 0.23
C GLU A 133 21.84 -12.70 1.58
N ALA A 134 22.03 -11.94 2.67
CA ALA A 134 22.24 -12.48 4.01
C ALA A 134 21.12 -13.43 4.45
N LYS A 135 21.51 -14.58 5.01
CA LYS A 135 20.59 -15.63 5.48
C LYS A 135 20.29 -15.50 6.97
N ASP A 136 19.11 -15.93 7.38
CA ASP A 136 18.73 -15.94 8.79
C ASP A 136 19.61 -16.97 9.54
N PRO A 137 20.30 -16.60 10.63
CA PRO A 137 21.17 -17.51 11.35
C PRO A 137 20.41 -18.66 12.04
N LYS A 138 19.10 -18.54 12.25
CA LYS A 138 18.26 -19.60 12.82
C LYS A 138 17.67 -20.53 11.76
N ASP A 139 17.58 -20.07 10.52
CA ASP A 139 17.04 -20.82 9.38
C ASP A 139 17.67 -20.31 8.07
N SER A 140 18.68 -21.03 7.57
CA SER A 140 19.42 -20.64 6.37
C SER A 140 18.60 -20.69 5.07
N SER A 141 17.39 -21.27 5.10
CA SER A 141 16.46 -21.22 3.97
C SER A 141 15.85 -19.82 3.80
N LEU A 142 15.84 -19.01 4.86
CA LEU A 142 15.25 -17.68 4.88
C LEU A 142 16.29 -16.58 4.70
N LEU A 143 15.88 -15.46 4.08
CA LEU A 143 16.66 -14.22 4.11
C LEU A 143 16.56 -13.59 5.50
N LYS A 144 17.68 -13.05 6.00
CA LYS A 144 17.72 -12.30 7.25
C LYS A 144 16.83 -11.06 7.18
N PHE A 145 16.95 -10.31 6.09
CA PHE A 145 16.13 -9.13 5.81
C PHE A 145 15.02 -9.51 4.83
N ARG A 146 13.86 -9.87 5.37
CA ARG A 146 12.73 -10.44 4.61
C ARG A 146 11.39 -9.76 4.83
N ALA A 147 11.34 -8.74 5.68
CA ALA A 147 10.12 -8.01 6.01
C ALA A 147 9.80 -6.99 4.91
N ALA A 148 9.24 -7.47 3.79
CA ALA A 148 8.95 -6.64 2.63
C ALA A 148 7.75 -5.73 2.92
N ASN A 149 7.95 -4.43 2.78
CA ASN A 149 6.93 -3.41 2.98
C ASN A 149 5.85 -3.53 1.90
N ILE A 150 4.58 -3.61 2.33
CA ILE A 150 3.41 -3.64 1.44
C ILE A 150 2.54 -2.38 1.56
N VAL A 151 3.06 -1.33 2.22
CA VAL A 151 2.40 -0.04 2.45
C VAL A 151 1.01 -0.24 3.08
N ASN A 152 1.01 -1.01 4.17
CA ASN A 152 -0.17 -1.30 4.96
C ASN A 152 0.19 -1.10 6.44
N HIS A 153 -0.42 -0.08 7.04
CA HIS A 153 0.01 0.48 8.31
C HIS A 153 -1.19 0.69 9.24
N TYR A 154 -0.96 0.45 10.52
CA TYR A 154 -1.83 0.83 11.61
C TYR A 154 -1.28 2.11 12.24
N TYR A 155 -2.16 3.02 12.63
CA TYR A 155 -1.84 4.18 13.45
C TYR A 155 -2.79 4.25 14.66
N SER A 156 -2.25 4.57 15.84
CA SER A 156 -3.05 5.07 16.95
C SER A 156 -3.59 6.47 16.60
N PHE A 157 -4.77 6.81 17.10
CA PHE A 157 -5.30 8.16 16.94
C PHE A 157 -4.34 9.20 17.54
N ASP A 158 -3.78 8.94 18.72
CA ASP A 158 -2.89 9.85 19.44
C ASP A 158 -1.64 10.19 18.60
N PHE A 159 -1.10 9.21 17.86
CA PHE A 159 0.00 9.45 16.93
C PHE A 159 -0.41 10.42 15.80
N LEU A 160 -1.58 10.21 15.18
CA LEU A 160 -2.06 11.12 14.12
C LEU A 160 -2.45 12.50 14.67
N GLU A 161 -2.94 12.60 15.90
CA GLU A 161 -3.22 13.89 16.53
C GLU A 161 -1.92 14.72 16.71
N SER A 162 -0.80 14.05 16.92
CA SER A 162 0.52 14.70 17.06
C SER A 162 1.16 15.18 15.75
N ILE A 163 0.54 14.95 14.58
CA ILE A 163 1.05 15.35 13.25
C ILE A 163 1.71 16.75 13.21
N PRO A 164 1.10 17.82 13.76
CA PRO A 164 1.69 19.17 13.72
C PRO A 164 3.06 19.31 14.40
N GLN A 165 3.48 18.33 15.20
CA GLN A 165 4.74 18.36 15.95
C GLN A 165 5.91 17.78 15.13
N TRP A 166 5.64 17.08 14.03
CA TRP A 166 6.66 16.32 13.31
C TRP A 166 6.52 16.25 11.78
N SER A 167 5.36 16.57 11.20
CA SER A 167 5.17 16.41 9.75
C SER A 167 6.05 17.33 8.90
N ASP A 168 6.51 18.45 9.45
CA ASP A 168 7.47 19.37 8.85
C ASP A 168 8.91 18.83 8.83
N LYS A 169 9.20 17.78 9.61
CA LYS A 169 10.51 17.13 9.70
C LYS A 169 10.66 15.96 8.71
N LEU A 170 9.59 15.57 8.02
CA LEU A 170 9.64 14.48 7.05
C LEU A 170 10.54 14.87 5.86
N PRO A 171 11.48 14.00 5.46
CA PRO A 171 12.39 14.29 4.36
C PRO A 171 11.64 14.36 3.03
N HIS A 172 12.18 15.16 2.11
CA HIS A 172 11.79 15.13 0.71
C HIS A 172 12.77 14.28 -0.09
N HIS A 173 12.27 13.22 -0.72
CA HIS A 173 12.99 12.38 -1.65
C HIS A 173 12.97 12.99 -3.04
N ILE A 174 14.08 12.83 -3.76
CA ILE A 174 14.28 13.45 -5.08
C ILE A 174 14.04 12.40 -6.17
N ALA A 175 12.99 12.59 -6.96
CA ALA A 175 12.70 11.78 -8.13
C ALA A 175 13.03 12.54 -9.43
N ARG A 176 14.09 12.14 -10.14
CA ARG A 176 14.43 12.71 -11.46
C ARG A 176 13.43 12.24 -12.52
N LYS A 177 12.77 13.17 -13.21
CA LYS A 177 11.70 12.85 -14.18
C LYS A 177 11.83 13.67 -15.46
N LYS A 178 11.19 13.17 -16.53
CA LYS A 178 10.90 13.92 -17.75
C LYS A 178 9.62 14.70 -17.52
N ILE A 179 9.73 16.01 -17.32
CA ILE A 179 8.63 16.89 -16.90
C ILE A 179 8.31 17.81 -18.08
N PRO A 180 7.14 17.66 -18.74
CA PRO A 180 6.70 18.59 -19.75
C PRO A 180 6.68 20.02 -19.20
N TYR A 181 7.21 20.97 -19.97
CA TYR A 181 7.32 22.37 -19.57
C TYR A 181 7.11 23.29 -20.77
N VAL A 182 6.82 24.57 -20.51
CA VAL A 182 6.69 25.58 -21.57
C VAL A 182 8.03 26.29 -21.81
N ASP A 183 8.38 26.48 -23.08
CA ASP A 183 9.36 27.47 -23.49
C ASP A 183 8.73 28.86 -23.29
N THR A 184 9.25 29.66 -22.36
CA THR A 184 8.62 30.95 -22.01
C THR A 184 8.72 31.98 -23.14
N ASP A 185 9.71 31.86 -24.01
CA ASP A 185 9.95 32.80 -25.10
C ASP A 185 9.00 32.51 -26.27
N LYS A 186 8.85 31.23 -26.62
CA LYS A 186 8.00 30.79 -27.75
C LYS A 186 6.56 30.49 -27.35
N GLY A 187 6.34 30.06 -26.11
CA GLY A 187 5.04 29.63 -25.61
C GLY A 187 4.65 28.20 -25.94
N GLU A 188 5.57 27.39 -26.44
CA GLU A 188 5.33 26.02 -26.87
C GLU A 188 5.62 25.03 -25.72
N THR A 189 4.77 24.00 -25.58
CA THR A 189 5.01 22.92 -24.62
C THR A 189 6.02 21.93 -25.16
N ILE A 190 7.12 21.75 -24.44
CA ILE A 190 8.18 20.82 -24.73
C ILE A 190 7.98 19.54 -23.92
N LYS A 191 8.00 18.39 -24.60
CA LYS A 191 8.10 17.07 -23.98
C LYS A 191 9.58 16.63 -24.01
N PRO A 192 10.29 16.62 -22.88
CA PRO A 192 11.73 16.39 -22.87
C PRO A 192 12.08 14.91 -23.12
N GLU A 193 13.15 14.66 -23.88
CA GLU A 193 13.63 13.30 -24.18
C GLU A 193 14.45 12.69 -23.02
N LYS A 194 15.08 13.53 -22.20
CA LYS A 194 15.89 13.16 -21.02
C LYS A 194 15.33 13.83 -19.75
N PRO A 195 15.58 13.30 -18.54
CA PRO A 195 15.16 13.95 -17.31
C PRO A 195 15.67 15.40 -17.21
N ASN A 196 14.75 16.36 -17.12
CA ASN A 196 15.01 17.80 -17.13
C ASN A 196 14.74 18.47 -15.77
N GLY A 197 14.25 17.71 -14.80
CA GLY A 197 13.98 18.22 -13.47
C GLY A 197 13.69 17.12 -12.46
N ILE A 198 13.29 17.56 -11.27
CA ILE A 198 12.99 16.74 -10.12
C ILE A 198 11.56 16.97 -9.62
N LYS A 199 11.00 15.93 -9.04
CA LYS A 199 9.84 15.98 -8.16
C LYS A 199 10.31 15.69 -6.74
N LEU A 200 9.70 16.37 -5.77
CA LEU A 200 9.92 16.16 -4.35
C LEU A 200 8.74 15.35 -3.80
N GLU A 201 9.03 14.25 -3.13
CA GLU A 201 8.02 13.35 -2.57
C GLU A 201 8.38 13.03 -1.11
N GLN A 202 7.41 13.08 -0.21
CA GLN A 202 7.54 12.52 1.14
C GLN A 202 7.04 11.07 1.13
N PHE A 203 7.64 10.18 1.92
CA PHE A 203 7.13 8.82 2.07
C PHE A 203 6.38 8.62 3.39
N VAL A 204 5.27 7.88 3.32
CA VAL A 204 4.39 7.62 4.47
C VAL A 204 5.11 6.87 5.59
N PHE A 205 6.12 6.07 5.27
CA PHE A 205 6.87 5.31 6.26
C PHE A 205 8.05 6.07 6.88
N ASP A 206 8.39 7.28 6.38
CA ASP A 206 9.51 8.07 6.91
C ASP A 206 9.28 8.62 8.32
N CYS A 207 8.06 8.46 8.86
CA CYS A 207 7.75 8.78 10.24
C CYS A 207 8.19 7.68 11.23
N PHE A 208 8.52 6.47 10.77
CA PHE A 208 8.87 5.35 11.67
C PHE A 208 10.06 5.67 12.58
N PRO A 209 11.15 6.31 12.11
CA PRO A 209 12.29 6.62 12.97
C PRO A 209 11.98 7.57 14.13
N PHE A 210 10.83 8.27 14.12
CA PHE A 210 10.40 9.11 15.24
C PHE A 210 9.97 8.29 16.46
N LEU A 211 9.60 7.03 16.27
CA LEU A 211 9.14 6.13 17.34
C LEU A 211 10.29 5.48 18.09
N SER A 212 10.06 5.08 19.34
CA SER A 212 10.89 4.07 20.00
C SER A 212 10.48 2.66 19.56
N MET A 213 11.38 1.68 19.69
CA MET A 213 11.13 0.30 19.25
C MET A 213 9.95 -0.35 20.00
N ASP A 214 9.65 0.05 21.23
CA ASP A 214 8.51 -0.43 22.01
C ASP A 214 7.16 0.15 21.55
N LYS A 215 7.19 1.21 20.72
CA LYS A 215 6.02 1.86 20.13
C LYS A 215 5.78 1.51 18.66
N PHE A 216 6.52 0.52 18.15
CA PHE A 216 6.39 0.02 16.78
C PHE A 216 6.21 -1.50 16.77
N ALA A 217 5.35 -2.00 15.89
CA ALA A 217 5.20 -3.44 15.66
C ALA A 217 5.21 -3.79 14.17
N CYS A 218 5.58 -5.03 13.85
CA CYS A 218 5.62 -5.55 12.49
C CYS A 218 4.93 -6.92 12.46
N GLN A 219 3.92 -7.09 11.60
CA GLN A 219 3.20 -8.35 11.42
C GLN A 219 3.49 -8.93 10.03
N GLU A 220 4.09 -10.12 9.97
CA GLU A 220 4.22 -10.87 8.72
C GLU A 220 2.88 -11.55 8.37
N VAL A 221 2.43 -11.40 7.13
CA VAL A 221 1.23 -12.03 6.59
C VAL A 221 1.55 -12.87 5.35
N LYS A 222 0.60 -13.74 4.96
CA LYS A 222 0.70 -14.55 3.74
C LYS A 222 0.48 -13.67 2.53
N ARG A 223 1.42 -13.68 1.58
CA ARG A 223 1.34 -12.85 0.37
C ARG A 223 0.13 -13.25 -0.47
N GLU A 224 -0.04 -14.55 -0.67
CA GLU A 224 -1.10 -15.14 -1.45
C GLU A 224 -2.50 -14.79 -0.93
N ASP A 225 -2.62 -14.34 0.33
CA ASP A 225 -3.88 -13.95 0.93
C ASP A 225 -4.05 -12.42 1.08
N GLU A 226 -2.96 -11.65 1.12
CA GLU A 226 -3.03 -10.23 1.54
C GLU A 226 -2.25 -9.26 0.64
N PHE A 227 -1.54 -9.71 -0.39
CA PHE A 227 -0.75 -8.83 -1.25
C PHE A 227 -0.62 -9.32 -2.70
N SER A 228 -1.34 -8.65 -3.61
CA SER A 228 -1.17 -8.75 -5.06
C SER A 228 -1.35 -7.34 -5.67
N PRO A 229 -0.26 -6.60 -5.88
CA PRO A 229 -0.34 -5.21 -6.32
C PRO A 229 -0.59 -5.09 -7.83
N LEU A 230 -1.25 -4.00 -8.23
CA LEU A 230 -1.50 -3.63 -9.61
C LEU A 230 -0.66 -2.38 -9.98
N LYS A 231 0.50 -2.60 -10.58
CA LYS A 231 1.48 -1.57 -10.93
C LYS A 231 1.68 -1.42 -12.44
N ASN A 232 1.55 -2.51 -13.17
CA ASN A 232 1.91 -2.61 -14.57
C ASN A 232 0.68 -2.78 -15.48
N ALA A 233 0.86 -2.48 -16.76
CA ALA A 233 -0.17 -2.70 -17.77
C ALA A 233 -0.36 -4.20 -18.04
N ARG A 234 -1.56 -4.59 -18.49
CA ARG A 234 -1.88 -5.97 -18.86
C ARG A 234 -0.88 -6.56 -19.86
N GLY A 235 -0.47 -7.80 -19.64
CA GLY A 235 0.47 -8.52 -20.50
C GLY A 235 1.94 -8.31 -20.12
N THR A 236 2.22 -7.66 -18.99
CA THR A 236 3.58 -7.52 -18.45
C THR A 236 4.03 -8.83 -17.78
N GLY A 237 3.10 -9.57 -17.18
CA GLY A 237 3.34 -10.85 -16.51
C GLY A 237 3.70 -10.74 -15.03
N GLU A 238 3.83 -9.54 -14.49
CA GLU A 238 4.09 -9.25 -13.08
C GLU A 238 3.33 -8.01 -12.64
N ASP A 239 2.68 -8.05 -11.47
CA ASP A 239 1.94 -6.95 -10.84
C ASP A 239 1.00 -6.21 -11.82
N ASP A 240 0.25 -6.97 -12.62
CA ASP A 240 -0.64 -6.47 -13.67
C ASP A 240 -2.09 -6.98 -13.49
N PRO A 241 -3.06 -6.54 -14.32
CA PRO A 241 -4.45 -6.97 -14.18
C PRO A 241 -4.66 -8.49 -14.22
N ASP A 242 -3.82 -9.23 -14.96
CA ASP A 242 -3.98 -10.68 -15.09
C ASP A 242 -3.44 -11.38 -13.84
N THR A 243 -2.32 -10.92 -13.26
CA THR A 243 -1.83 -11.44 -11.97
C THR A 243 -2.79 -11.13 -10.83
N SER A 244 -3.32 -9.90 -10.75
CA SER A 244 -4.29 -9.51 -9.72
C SER A 244 -5.57 -10.36 -9.77
N LYS A 245 -6.12 -10.58 -10.97
CA LYS A 245 -7.31 -11.42 -11.16
C LYS A 245 -7.04 -12.88 -10.77
N ARG A 246 -5.93 -13.44 -11.24
CA ARG A 246 -5.51 -14.82 -10.95
C ARG A 246 -5.37 -15.03 -9.44
N ASP A 247 -4.78 -14.09 -8.72
CA ASP A 247 -4.52 -14.25 -7.29
C ASP A 247 -5.81 -14.23 -6.47
N ILE A 248 -6.79 -13.38 -6.82
CA ILE A 248 -8.16 -13.42 -6.24
C ILE A 248 -8.82 -14.76 -6.52
N PHE A 249 -8.79 -15.25 -7.76
CA PHE A 249 -9.39 -16.53 -8.13
C PHE A 249 -8.76 -17.70 -7.36
N ARG A 250 -7.44 -17.70 -7.21
CA ARG A 250 -6.72 -18.72 -6.44
C ARG A 250 -7.06 -18.62 -4.96
N GLN A 251 -7.25 -17.42 -4.41
CA GLN A 251 -7.68 -17.24 -3.04
C GLN A 251 -9.06 -17.87 -2.80
N GLY A 252 -10.06 -17.55 -3.64
CA GLY A 252 -11.38 -18.13 -3.49
C GLY A 252 -11.40 -19.66 -3.65
N THR A 253 -10.63 -20.21 -4.59
CA THR A 253 -10.44 -21.66 -4.70
C THR A 253 -9.87 -22.26 -3.41
N ARG A 254 -8.79 -21.70 -2.84
CA ARG A 254 -8.20 -22.18 -1.59
C ARG A 254 -9.19 -22.13 -0.43
N TRP A 255 -10.00 -21.08 -0.33
CA TRP A 255 -11.02 -20.96 0.72
C TRP A 255 -12.10 -22.04 0.61
N LEU A 256 -12.53 -22.38 -0.60
CA LEU A 256 -13.51 -23.45 -0.84
C LEU A 256 -12.95 -24.84 -0.53
N GLU A 257 -11.73 -25.11 -0.97
CA GLU A 257 -11.05 -26.38 -0.68
C GLU A 257 -10.82 -26.56 0.82
N ALA A 258 -10.52 -25.48 1.55
CA ALA A 258 -10.32 -25.51 2.99
C ALA A 258 -11.58 -25.91 3.78
N VAL A 259 -12.78 -25.69 3.23
CA VAL A 259 -14.06 -26.13 3.83
C VAL A 259 -14.58 -27.46 3.24
N GLY A 260 -13.77 -28.14 2.43
CA GLY A 260 -14.10 -29.45 1.86
C GLY A 260 -14.93 -29.42 0.58
N ALA A 261 -15.03 -28.29 -0.10
CA ALA A 261 -15.59 -28.25 -1.45
C ALA A 261 -14.56 -28.74 -2.49
N THR A 262 -15.04 -29.25 -3.63
CA THR A 262 -14.19 -29.64 -4.76
C THR A 262 -14.33 -28.61 -5.87
N VAL A 263 -13.23 -27.96 -6.27
CA VAL A 263 -13.22 -27.07 -7.43
C VAL A 263 -12.68 -27.84 -8.63
N THR A 264 -13.44 -27.87 -9.73
CA THR A 264 -13.00 -28.49 -11.00
C THR A 264 -12.84 -27.40 -12.06
N SER A 265 -11.86 -27.57 -12.95
CA SER A 265 -11.61 -26.63 -14.04
C SER A 265 -11.14 -27.35 -15.30
N GLU A 266 -11.47 -26.78 -16.46
CA GLU A 266 -10.89 -27.16 -17.77
C GLU A 266 -9.71 -26.25 -18.16
N ASP A 267 -9.46 -25.19 -17.39
CA ASP A 267 -8.36 -24.21 -17.57
C ASP A 267 -7.62 -24.00 -16.23
N ASP A 268 -6.31 -24.24 -16.21
CA ASP A 268 -5.46 -24.08 -15.02
C ASP A 268 -5.40 -22.64 -14.49
N ASN A 269 -5.82 -21.65 -15.30
CA ASN A 269 -5.89 -20.24 -14.92
C ASN A 269 -7.27 -19.81 -14.41
N ALA A 270 -8.29 -20.65 -14.52
CA ALA A 270 -9.60 -20.38 -13.96
C ALA A 270 -9.64 -20.69 -12.45
N GLY A 271 -10.51 -20.00 -11.73
CA GLY A 271 -10.76 -20.25 -10.32
C GLY A 271 -12.09 -19.67 -9.91
N VAL A 272 -12.26 -19.43 -8.61
CA VAL A 272 -13.53 -18.96 -8.06
C VAL A 272 -13.35 -17.60 -7.41
N GLU A 273 -14.17 -16.64 -7.81
CA GLU A 273 -14.30 -15.36 -7.11
C GLU A 273 -15.33 -15.51 -5.99
N ILE A 274 -14.99 -15.05 -4.79
CA ILE A 274 -15.91 -15.03 -3.65
C ILE A 274 -16.12 -13.58 -3.27
N SER A 275 -17.38 -13.13 -3.30
CA SER A 275 -17.72 -11.78 -2.91
C SER A 275 -17.36 -11.52 -1.44
N PRO A 276 -16.80 -10.34 -1.09
CA PRO A 276 -16.59 -9.94 0.29
C PRO A 276 -17.87 -9.89 1.14
N LYS A 277 -19.06 -9.91 0.52
CA LYS A 277 -20.35 -10.03 1.22
C LYS A 277 -20.66 -11.46 1.69
N ILE A 278 -20.02 -12.45 1.08
CA ILE A 278 -20.15 -13.86 1.44
C ILE A 278 -19.09 -14.22 2.47
N SER A 279 -17.83 -13.84 2.21
CA SER A 279 -16.71 -14.15 3.10
C SER A 279 -15.65 -13.05 3.02
N TYR A 280 -15.19 -12.55 4.16
CA TYR A 280 -14.16 -11.51 4.23
C TYR A 280 -12.74 -12.10 4.13
N GLY A 281 -12.50 -13.26 4.74
CA GLY A 281 -11.19 -13.90 4.82
C GLY A 281 -11.22 -15.43 4.72
N GLY A 282 -12.27 -16.00 4.14
CA GLY A 282 -12.47 -17.44 3.96
C GLY A 282 -13.40 -18.10 4.98
N GLU A 283 -13.86 -17.36 6.00
CA GLU A 283 -14.87 -17.84 6.96
C GLU A 283 -16.29 -17.94 6.37
N GLY A 284 -17.13 -18.80 6.95
CA GLY A 284 -18.58 -18.84 6.64
C GLY A 284 -18.93 -19.58 5.33
N LEU A 285 -17.98 -20.32 4.75
CA LEU A 285 -18.16 -21.05 3.49
C LEU A 285 -18.59 -22.52 3.67
N GLU A 286 -18.80 -22.98 4.91
CA GLU A 286 -19.10 -24.38 5.23
C GLU A 286 -20.38 -24.90 4.56
N PHE A 287 -21.30 -24.02 4.16
CA PHE A 287 -22.51 -24.38 3.39
C PHE A 287 -22.21 -24.92 1.98
N LEU A 288 -20.97 -24.74 1.50
CA LEU A 288 -20.45 -25.27 0.24
C LEU A 288 -19.64 -26.55 0.43
N SER A 289 -19.50 -27.06 1.65
CA SER A 289 -18.79 -28.33 1.92
C SER A 289 -19.37 -29.47 1.08
N GLU A 290 -18.50 -30.36 0.62
CA GLU A 290 -18.80 -31.53 -0.23
C GLU A 290 -19.43 -31.18 -1.60
N ARG A 291 -19.59 -29.90 -1.95
CA ARG A 291 -20.08 -29.50 -3.28
C ARG A 291 -18.96 -29.50 -4.30
N THR A 292 -19.32 -29.82 -5.55
CA THR A 292 -18.45 -29.62 -6.71
C THR A 292 -18.78 -28.31 -7.40
N ILE A 293 -17.79 -27.42 -7.54
CA ILE A 293 -17.91 -26.12 -8.18
C ILE A 293 -17.06 -26.14 -9.45
N LYS A 294 -17.69 -25.89 -10.62
CA LYS A 294 -16.97 -25.80 -11.90
C LYS A 294 -16.49 -24.36 -12.13
N ALA A 295 -15.18 -24.16 -12.18
CA ALA A 295 -14.55 -22.89 -12.51
C ALA A 295 -14.57 -22.59 -14.04
N PRO A 296 -14.54 -21.31 -14.46
CA PRO A 296 -14.59 -20.11 -13.62
C PRO A 296 -15.97 -19.90 -13.01
N ALA A 297 -16.02 -19.54 -11.73
CA ALA A 297 -17.27 -19.32 -11.00
C ALA A 297 -17.20 -18.07 -10.12
N VAL A 298 -18.36 -17.55 -9.73
CA VAL A 298 -18.52 -16.45 -8.79
C VAL A 298 -19.52 -16.87 -7.72
N ILE A 299 -19.14 -16.73 -6.45
CA ILE A 299 -20.02 -16.92 -5.29
C ILE A 299 -20.41 -15.55 -4.75
N GLU A 300 -21.67 -15.17 -4.94
CA GLU A 300 -22.22 -13.85 -4.58
C GLU A 300 -23.68 -14.00 -4.15
N GLN A 301 -24.17 -13.03 -3.38
CA GLN A 301 -25.59 -12.93 -3.04
C GLN A 301 -26.42 -12.66 -4.31
N GLU A 302 -27.55 -13.35 -4.45
CA GLU A 302 -28.51 -13.01 -5.50
C GLU A 302 -28.94 -11.55 -5.36
N LYS A 303 -29.02 -10.84 -6.49
CA LYS A 303 -29.53 -9.46 -6.51
C LYS A 303 -31.01 -9.48 -6.12
N GLN A 304 -31.33 -8.96 -4.94
CA GLN A 304 -32.70 -8.59 -4.57
C GLN A 304 -33.20 -7.43 -5.44
#